data_AF-A0A1H9BGM3-F1
#
_entry.id   AF-A0A1H9BGM3-F1
#
_cell.length_a   1.000
_cell.length_b   1.000
_cell.length_c   1.000
_cell.angle_alpha   90.00
_cell.angle_beta   90.00
_cell.angle_gamma   90.00
#
_symmetry.space_group_name_H-M   'P 1'
#
loop_
_entity.id
_entity.type
_entity.pdbx_description
1 polymer ?
#
loop_
_entity_poly.entity_id
_entity_poly.type
_entity_poly.pdbx_seq_one_letter_code
_entity_poly.pdbx_strand_id
1 'polypeptide(L)'
;MSVSIKHLLWIALGVVALLTTWPYGFDWMRAGGNIFNPVAFFGDAIKAGGTAAFLSIDMLVAWVVFMIWVVFDAQRIGMGAKWGWFFVALSYIGVSFTFPIYLVTRERFLDRRQRQA
;
A
#
# COMPACT_ATOMS: atom_id res chain seq x y z
N MET A 1 -17.83 -15.90 -10.14
CA MET A 1 -17.52 -14.49 -9.77
C MET A 1 -17.03 -13.80 -11.02
N SER A 2 -17.76 -12.83 -11.58
CA SER A 2 -17.21 -12.05 -12.70
C SER A 2 -16.13 -11.12 -12.15
N VAL A 3 -14.90 -11.27 -12.64
CA VAL A 3 -13.83 -10.31 -12.36
C VAL A 3 -14.21 -9.04 -13.11
N SER A 4 -14.66 -8.01 -12.39
CA SER A 4 -14.87 -6.69 -13.00
C SER A 4 -13.56 -6.16 -13.57
N ILE A 5 -13.62 -5.53 -14.75
CA ILE A 5 -12.45 -4.94 -15.45
C ILE A 5 -11.65 -4.03 -14.51
N LYS A 6 -12.34 -3.25 -13.66
CA LYS A 6 -11.70 -2.40 -12.63
C LYS A 6 -10.79 -3.19 -11.67
N HIS A 7 -11.22 -4.37 -11.22
CA HIS A 7 -10.40 -5.20 -10.32
C HIS A 7 -9.13 -5.68 -11.01
N LEU A 8 -9.24 -6.06 -12.29
CA LEU A 8 -8.12 -6.52 -13.07
C LEU A 8 -7.11 -5.38 -13.30
N LEU A 9 -7.60 -4.18 -13.61
CA LEU A 9 -6.76 -2.98 -13.73
C LEU A 9 -6.03 -2.65 -12.41
N TRP A 10 -6.73 -2.68 -11.28
CA TRP A 10 -6.11 -2.42 -9.97
C TRP A 10 -5.01 -3.45 -9.64
N ILE A 11 -5.27 -4.73 -9.85
CA ILE A 11 -4.27 -5.78 -9.62
C ILE A 11 -3.08 -5.60 -10.56
N ALA A 12 -3.31 -5.33 -11.85
CA ALA A 12 -2.24 -5.11 -12.82
C ALA A 12 -1.37 -3.92 -12.42
N LEU A 13 -1.98 -2.78 -12.04
CA LEU A 13 -1.24 -1.60 -11.58
C LEU A 13 -0.47 -1.87 -10.29
N GLY A 14 -1.04 -2.62 -9.35
CA GLY A 14 -0.34 -3.03 -8.13
C GLY A 14 0.89 -3.91 -8.44
N VAL A 15 0.74 -4.88 -9.34
CA VAL A 15 1.86 -5.73 -9.78
C VAL A 15 2.94 -4.91 -10.49
N VAL A 16 2.55 -4.01 -11.40
CA VAL A 16 3.50 -3.10 -12.08
C VAL A 16 4.23 -2.24 -11.04
N ALA A 17 3.54 -1.69 -10.05
CA ALA A 17 4.16 -0.91 -8.99
C ALA A 17 5.16 -1.74 -8.18
N LEU A 18 4.82 -2.96 -7.82
CA LEU A 18 5.71 -3.86 -7.08
C LEU A 18 6.97 -4.18 -7.91
N LEU A 19 6.81 -4.56 -9.17
CA LEU A 19 7.93 -4.97 -10.02
C LEU A 19 8.84 -3.80 -10.41
N THR A 20 8.31 -2.59 -10.53
CA THR A 20 9.10 -1.41 -10.89
C THR A 20 9.81 -0.77 -9.70
N THR A 21 9.25 -0.84 -8.49
CA THR A 21 9.83 -0.19 -7.29
C THR A 21 10.83 -1.04 -6.54
N TRP A 22 10.61 -2.37 -6.47
CA TRP A 22 11.47 -3.27 -5.71
C TRP A 22 12.93 -3.38 -6.18
N PRO A 23 13.27 -3.27 -7.47
CA PRO A 23 14.67 -3.19 -7.91
C PRO A 23 15.46 -2.09 -7.18
N TYR A 24 14.89 -0.88 -7.10
CA TYR A 24 15.51 0.25 -6.39
C TYR A 24 15.63 -0.02 -4.88
N GLY A 25 14.64 -0.66 -4.28
CA GLY A 25 14.69 -1.08 -2.88
C GLY A 25 15.81 -2.09 -2.61
N PHE A 26 15.99 -3.08 -3.50
CA PHE A 26 17.09 -4.04 -3.40
C PHE A 26 18.46 -3.40 -3.57
N ASP A 27 18.61 -2.46 -4.51
CA ASP A 27 19.88 -1.76 -4.69
C ASP A 27 20.23 -0.90 -3.47
N TRP A 28 19.25 -0.20 -2.89
CA TRP A 28 19.44 0.55 -1.65
C TRP A 28 19.80 -0.37 -0.46
N MET A 29 19.15 -1.53 -0.31
CA MET A 29 19.51 -2.51 0.72
C MET A 29 20.94 -3.06 0.53
N ARG A 30 21.36 -3.32 -0.71
CA ARG A 30 22.74 -3.74 -1.02
C ARG A 30 23.76 -2.66 -0.70
N ALA A 31 23.37 -1.39 -0.79
CA ALA A 31 24.19 -0.24 -0.41
C ALA A 31 24.23 0.01 1.12
N GLY A 32 23.67 -0.88 1.94
CA GLY A 32 23.68 -0.79 3.40
C GLY A 32 22.39 -0.27 4.03
N GLY A 33 21.35 -0.02 3.22
CA GLY A 33 20.02 0.36 3.70
C GLY A 33 19.31 -0.74 4.49
N ASN A 34 18.45 -0.35 5.43
CA ASN A 34 17.61 -1.26 6.21
C ASN A 34 16.13 -1.01 5.95
N ILE A 35 15.48 -1.89 5.18
CA ILE A 35 14.06 -1.76 4.79
C ILE A 35 13.09 -1.81 5.97
N PHE A 36 13.51 -2.42 7.09
CA PHE A 36 12.72 -2.46 8.32
C PHE A 36 12.81 -1.17 9.13
N ASN A 37 13.62 -0.20 8.70
CA ASN A 37 13.73 1.11 9.32
C ASN A 37 13.17 2.20 8.38
N PRO A 38 11.87 2.54 8.49
CA PRO A 38 11.25 3.58 7.67
C PRO A 38 11.92 4.94 7.81
N VAL A 39 12.47 5.26 8.99
CA VAL A 39 13.17 6.53 9.22
C VAL A 39 14.44 6.61 8.36
N ALA A 40 15.19 5.51 8.26
CA ALA A 40 16.34 5.44 7.37
C ALA A 40 15.90 5.46 5.89
N PHE A 41 14.88 4.68 5.53
CA PHE A 41 14.36 4.59 4.16
C PHE A 41 13.93 5.95 3.59
N PHE A 42 13.05 6.67 4.30
CA PHE A 42 12.61 8.00 3.87
C PHE A 42 13.70 9.06 4.09
N GLY A 43 14.48 8.94 5.16
CA GLY A 43 15.55 9.88 5.47
C GLY A 43 16.64 9.93 4.40
N ASP A 44 17.06 8.79 3.88
CA ASP A 44 18.09 8.73 2.85
C ASP A 44 17.59 9.25 1.50
N ALA A 45 16.33 8.98 1.16
CA ALA A 45 15.71 9.54 -0.04
C ALA A 45 15.52 11.07 0.05
N ILE A 46 15.24 11.60 1.26
CA ILE A 46 15.18 13.06 1.50
C ILE A 46 16.57 13.69 1.41
N LYS A 47 17.62 13.05 1.95
CA LYS A 47 19.00 13.54 1.86
C LYS A 47 19.53 13.63 0.43
N ALA A 48 19.03 12.77 -0.48
CA ALA A 48 19.37 12.84 -1.90
C ALA A 48 18.95 14.19 -2.54
N GLY A 49 18.00 14.91 -1.94
CA GLY A 49 17.60 16.26 -2.30
C GLY A 49 16.64 16.34 -3.49
N GLY A 50 16.27 17.57 -3.86
CA GLY A 50 15.48 17.88 -5.06
C GLY A 50 14.14 17.12 -5.15
N THR A 51 13.92 16.47 -6.30
CA THR A 51 12.70 15.70 -6.61
C THR A 51 12.54 14.43 -5.76
N ALA A 52 13.64 13.81 -5.33
CA ALA A 52 13.58 12.63 -4.45
C ALA A 52 12.98 13.00 -3.10
N ALA A 53 13.42 14.12 -2.51
CA ALA A 53 12.87 14.61 -1.25
C ALA A 53 11.38 14.94 -1.35
N PHE A 54 10.95 15.61 -2.44
CA PHE A 54 9.54 15.91 -2.67
C PHE A 54 8.67 14.64 -2.73
N LEU A 55 9.04 13.67 -3.59
CA LEU A 55 8.29 12.43 -3.76
C LEU A 55 8.27 11.58 -2.48
N SER A 56 9.38 11.55 -1.73
CA SER A 56 9.47 10.81 -0.48
C SER A 56 8.59 11.40 0.63
N ILE A 57 8.57 12.73 0.78
CA ILE A 57 7.72 13.38 1.78
C ILE A 57 6.24 13.21 1.41
N ASP A 58 5.88 13.43 0.14
CA ASP A 58 4.51 13.25 -0.35
C ASP A 58 4.02 11.81 -0.11
N MET A 59 4.83 10.82 -0.48
CA MET A 59 4.51 9.40 -0.26
C MET A 59 4.46 9.03 1.22
N LEU A 60 5.35 9.57 2.07
CA LEU A 60 5.33 9.33 3.51
C LEU A 60 4.01 9.81 4.13
N VAL A 61 3.57 11.02 3.79
CA VAL A 61 2.30 11.56 4.28
C VAL A 61 1.12 10.72 3.80
N ALA A 62 1.08 10.37 2.50
CA ALA A 62 0.05 9.50 1.95
C ALA A 62 0.02 8.12 2.62
N TRP A 63 1.18 7.56 2.94
CA TRP A 63 1.31 6.28 3.63
C TRP A 63 0.73 6.32 5.05
N VAL A 64 1.05 7.35 5.82
CA VAL A 64 0.51 7.53 7.18
C VAL A 64 -1.01 7.67 7.13
N VAL A 65 -1.54 8.48 6.20
CA VAL A 65 -2.98 8.62 6.00
C VAL A 65 -3.61 7.27 5.64
N PHE A 66 -2.98 6.49 4.76
CA PHE A 66 -3.45 5.15 4.39
C PHE A 66 -3.51 4.22 5.62
N MET A 67 -2.47 4.19 6.46
CA MET A 67 -2.45 3.32 7.66
C MET A 67 -3.61 3.62 8.61
N ILE A 68 -3.88 4.90 8.84
CA ILE A 68 -4.98 5.35 9.70
C ILE A 68 -6.30 4.94 9.04
N TRP A 69 -6.50 5.35 7.79
CA TRP A 69 -7.76 5.16 7.07
C TRP A 69 -8.14 3.68 6.92
N VAL A 70 -7.19 2.80 6.56
CA VAL A 70 -7.49 1.40 6.24
C VAL A 70 -8.02 0.63 7.45
N VAL A 71 -7.56 0.97 8.66
CA VAL A 71 -8.04 0.37 9.91
C VAL A 71 -9.46 0.79 10.19
N PHE A 72 -9.76 2.09 10.12
CA PHE A 72 -11.10 2.62 10.36
C PHE A 72 -12.10 2.19 9.29
N ASP A 73 -11.72 2.16 8.01
CA ASP A 73 -12.60 1.69 6.94
C ASP A 73 -12.91 0.20 7.09
N ALA A 74 -11.91 -0.65 7.39
CA ALA A 74 -12.12 -2.08 7.61
C ALA A 74 -13.08 -2.36 8.80
N GLN A 75 -12.99 -1.56 9.86
CA GLN A 75 -13.95 -1.59 10.97
C GLN A 75 -15.34 -1.11 10.53
N ARG A 76 -15.42 0.04 9.84
CA ARG A 76 -16.68 0.67 9.41
C ARG A 76 -17.50 -0.24 8.49
N ILE A 77 -16.87 -0.93 7.55
CA ILE A 77 -17.57 -1.82 6.62
C ILE A 77 -17.97 -3.15 7.27
N GLY A 78 -17.41 -3.49 8.45
CA GLY A 78 -17.66 -4.73 9.16
C GLY A 78 -16.73 -5.89 8.75
N MET A 79 -15.64 -5.61 8.04
CA MET A 79 -14.59 -6.60 7.73
C MET A 79 -13.78 -6.95 8.99
N GLY A 80 -13.68 -6.00 9.92
CA GLY A 80 -13.06 -6.15 11.23
C GLY A 80 -11.64 -5.58 11.29
N ALA A 81 -11.24 -5.13 12.49
CA ALA A 81 -9.97 -4.43 12.71
C ALA A 81 -8.73 -5.25 12.32
N LYS A 82 -8.79 -6.58 12.49
CA LYS A 82 -7.71 -7.50 12.12
C LYS A 82 -7.29 -7.39 10.65
N TRP A 83 -8.26 -7.17 9.76
CA TRP A 83 -7.98 -6.99 8.34
C TRP A 83 -7.36 -5.63 8.06
N GLY A 84 -7.84 -4.58 8.73
CA GLY A 84 -7.20 -3.26 8.70
C GLY A 84 -5.72 -3.33 9.06
N TRP A 85 -5.38 -3.95 10.20
CA TRP A 85 -3.99 -4.13 10.64
C TRP A 85 -3.17 -5.03 9.71
N PHE A 86 -3.78 -6.05 9.10
CA PHE A 86 -3.12 -6.83 8.05
C PHE A 86 -2.70 -5.96 6.86
N PHE A 87 -3.56 -5.06 6.39
CA PHE A 87 -3.23 -4.13 5.32
C PHE A 87 -2.24 -3.04 5.73
N VAL A 88 -2.23 -2.63 7.01
CA VAL A 88 -1.14 -1.80 7.56
C VAL A 88 0.20 -2.52 7.42
N ALA A 89 0.29 -3.78 7.88
CA ALA A 89 1.51 -4.57 7.74
C ALA A 89 1.91 -4.78 6.27
N LEU A 90 0.93 -5.06 5.39
CA LEU A 90 1.18 -5.24 3.96
C LEU A 90 1.72 -3.95 3.31
N SER A 91 1.30 -2.77 3.77
CA SER A 91 1.74 -1.49 3.22
C SER A 91 3.24 -1.22 3.36
N TYR A 92 3.93 -1.89 4.30
CA TYR A 92 5.40 -1.84 4.41
C TYR A 92 6.12 -2.48 3.21
N ILE A 93 5.46 -3.39 2.50
CA ILE A 93 5.98 -3.96 1.24
C ILE A 93 5.84 -2.94 0.09
N GLY A 94 4.88 -2.02 0.21
CA GLY A 94 4.62 -0.99 -0.78
C GLY A 94 3.15 -0.54 -0.73
N VAL A 95 2.92 0.74 -0.50
CA VAL A 95 1.59 1.35 -0.46
C VAL A 95 0.90 1.26 -1.82
N SER A 96 1.63 1.53 -2.89
CA SER A 96 1.15 1.48 -4.28
C SER A 96 0.71 0.08 -4.72
N PHE A 97 1.24 -0.98 -4.09
CA PHE A 97 0.79 -2.36 -4.27
C PHE A 97 -0.38 -2.72 -3.34
N THR A 98 -0.28 -2.32 -2.08
CA THR A 98 -1.26 -2.67 -1.03
C THR A 98 -2.61 -2.01 -1.26
N PHE A 99 -2.62 -0.75 -1.68
CA PHE A 99 -3.84 0.02 -1.87
C PHE A 99 -4.79 -0.61 -2.92
N PRO A 100 -4.33 -0.97 -4.14
CA PRO A 100 -5.15 -1.72 -5.09
C PRO A 100 -5.71 -3.05 -4.55
N ILE A 101 -4.90 -3.81 -3.79
CA ILE A 101 -5.35 -5.07 -3.19
C ILE A 101 -6.44 -4.83 -2.15
N TYR A 102 -6.28 -3.80 -1.34
CA TYR A 102 -7.30 -3.39 -0.38
C TYR A 102 -8.62 -3.04 -1.08
N LEU A 103 -8.57 -2.24 -2.15
CA LEU A 103 -9.75 -1.85 -2.91
C LEU A 103 -10.52 -3.07 -3.46
N VAL A 104 -9.81 -4.03 -4.07
CA VAL A 104 -10.45 -5.28 -4.56
C VAL A 104 -11.07 -6.07 -3.40
N THR A 105 -10.37 -6.17 -2.27
CA THR A 105 -10.84 -6.92 -1.10
C THR A 105 -12.07 -6.27 -0.48
N ARG A 106 -12.06 -4.94 -0.38
CA ARG A 106 -13.15 -4.10 0.11
C ARG A 106 -14.39 -4.24 -0.76
N GLU A 107 -14.27 -4.09 -2.07
CA GLU A 107 -15.41 -4.22 -3.00
C GLU A 107 -16.00 -5.62 -2.94
N ARG A 108 -15.17 -6.66 -2.98
CA ARG A 108 -15.66 -8.05 -2.85
C ARG A 108 -16.39 -8.31 -1.55
N PHE A 109 -15.95 -7.69 -0.45
CA PHE A 109 -16.60 -7.83 0.84
C PHE A 109 -17.97 -7.15 0.85
N LEU A 110 -18.05 -5.92 0.37
CA LEU A 110 -19.31 -5.16 0.28
C LEU A 110 -20.31 -5.85 -0.66
N ASP A 111 -19.87 -6.33 -1.83
CA ASP A 111 -20.71 -7.05 -2.79
C ASP A 111 -21.29 -8.33 -2.18
N ARG A 112 -20.48 -9.09 -1.41
CA ARG A 112 -20.94 -10.29 -0.72
C ARG A 112 -21.97 -9.96 0.34
N ARG A 113 -21.73 -8.90 1.12
CA ARG A 113 -22.65 -8.45 2.17
C ARG A 113 -23.98 -7.95 1.59
N GLN A 114 -23.96 -7.23 0.47
CA GLN A 114 -25.18 -6.76 -0.20
C GLN A 114 -26.01 -7.90 -0.78
N ARG A 115 -25.39 -8.99 -1.26
CA ARG A 115 -26.11 -10.18 -1.75
C ARG A 115 -26.73 -11.04 -0.65
N GLN A 116 -26.29 -10.85 0.59
CA GLN A 116 -26.76 -11.60 1.77
C GLN A 116 -27.85 -10.86 2.55
N ALA A 117 -28.08 -9.58 2.25
CA ALA A 117 -29.16 -8.76 2.79
C ALA A 117 -30.39 -8.83 1.87
#